data_AF-A0A957P3S3-F1
#
_entry.id   AF-A0A957P3S3-F1
#
_cell.length_a   1.000
_cell.length_b   1.000
_cell.length_c   1.000
_cell.angle_alpha   90.00
_cell.angle_beta   90.00
_cell.angle_gamma   90.00
#
_symmetry.space_group_name_H-M   'P 1'
#
loop_
_entity.id
_entity.type
_entity.pdbx_description
1 polymer ?
#
loop_
_entity_poly.entity_id
_entity_poly.type
_entity_poly.pdbx_seq_one_letter_code
_entity_poly.pdbx_strand_id
1 'polypeptide(L)'
;EMTHAMLTPKVREADEQFRGYTWMYGYGNFFLLDASDQIVRWGHTGEEDGVSGRLYHYPRQNLDVIILGNQSWCAGSLAWEIHDLIVASSLHS
;
A
#
# COMPACT_ATOMS: atom_id res chain seq x y z
N GLU A 1 -13.52 6.00 -17.05
CA GLU A 1 -14.49 5.10 -16.39
C GLU A 1 -13.85 3.94 -15.61
N MET A 2 -13.28 2.90 -16.24
CA MET A 2 -12.85 1.70 -15.51
C MET A 2 -11.64 1.92 -14.58
N THR A 3 -10.63 2.66 -15.01
CA THR A 3 -9.44 2.95 -14.18
C THR A 3 -9.82 3.67 -12.88
N HIS A 4 -10.69 4.67 -12.96
CA HIS A 4 -11.19 5.36 -11.77
C HIS A 4 -11.89 4.38 -10.82
N ALA A 5 -12.72 3.47 -11.35
CA ALA A 5 -13.39 2.46 -10.55
C ALA A 5 -12.41 1.48 -9.88
N MET A 6 -11.34 1.07 -10.58
CA MET A 6 -10.28 0.19 -10.05
C MET A 6 -9.40 0.84 -9.00
N LEU A 7 -9.27 2.17 -9.05
CA LEU A 7 -8.49 2.99 -8.10
C LEU A 7 -9.35 3.61 -6.99
N THR A 8 -10.61 3.16 -6.85
CA THR A 8 -11.51 3.60 -5.78
C THR A 8 -11.66 2.48 -4.74
N PRO A 9 -11.37 2.73 -3.45
CA PRO A 9 -11.67 1.79 -2.36
C PRO A 9 -13.16 1.38 -2.36
N LYS A 10 -13.47 0.10 -2.12
CA LYS A 10 -14.86 -0.41 -2.15
C LYS A 10 -15.35 -0.90 -0.80
N VAL A 11 -14.56 -1.72 -0.13
CA VAL A 11 -14.93 -2.36 1.13
C VAL A 11 -13.77 -2.30 2.11
N ARG A 12 -14.07 -2.33 3.41
CA ARG A 12 -13.03 -2.56 4.43
C ARG A 12 -12.50 -3.98 4.28
N GLU A 13 -11.19 -4.13 4.27
CA GLU A 13 -10.54 -5.44 4.28
C GLU A 13 -10.60 -6.06 5.68
N ALA A 14 -10.39 -5.23 6.70
CA ALA A 14 -10.45 -5.62 8.11
C ALA A 14 -11.13 -4.51 8.94
N ASP A 15 -11.79 -4.91 10.02
CA ASP A 15 -12.41 -3.97 10.96
C ASP A 15 -11.36 -3.27 11.84
N GLU A 16 -10.26 -3.96 12.14
CA GLU A 16 -9.16 -3.45 12.96
C GLU A 16 -8.19 -2.61 12.14
N GLN A 17 -7.74 -1.50 12.72
CA GLN A 17 -6.69 -0.68 12.13
C GLN A 17 -5.32 -1.25 12.44
N PHE A 18 -4.44 -1.27 11.44
CA PHE A 18 -3.03 -1.62 11.60
C PHE A 18 -2.18 -0.36 11.47
N ARG A 19 -1.37 -0.06 12.49
CA ARG A 19 -0.52 1.15 12.56
C ARG A 19 -1.31 2.46 12.36
N GLY A 20 -2.58 2.49 12.78
CA GLY A 20 -3.46 3.66 12.63
C GLY A 20 -4.02 3.88 11.22
N TYR A 21 -3.79 2.94 10.30
CA TYR A 21 -4.35 2.99 8.95
C TYR A 21 -5.59 2.12 8.82
N THR A 22 -6.53 2.59 8.00
CA THR A 22 -7.67 1.80 7.56
C THR A 22 -7.31 1.07 6.26
N TRP A 23 -7.48 -0.24 6.25
CA TRP A 23 -7.26 -1.08 5.06
C TRP A 23 -8.56 -1.29 4.31
N MET A 24 -8.53 -0.94 3.03
CA MET A 24 -9.66 -1.10 2.12
C MET A 24 -9.25 -1.95 0.93
N TYR A 25 -10.21 -2.66 0.34
CA TYR A 25 -10.03 -3.42 -0.88
C TYR A 25 -10.95 -2.91 -1.99
N GLY A 26 -10.50 -3.05 -3.24
CA GLY A 26 -11.26 -2.72 -4.44
C GLY A 26 -11.12 -3.78 -5.52
N TYR A 27 -11.05 -3.37 -6.79
CA TYR A 27 -10.89 -4.30 -7.90
C TYR A 27 -9.43 -4.72 -8.05
N GLY A 28 -8.97 -5.64 -7.19
CA GLY A 28 -7.62 -6.21 -7.21
C GLY A 28 -6.56 -5.38 -6.50
N ASN A 29 -6.93 -4.28 -5.86
CA ASN A 29 -6.01 -3.40 -5.14
C ASN A 29 -6.40 -3.28 -3.67
N PHE A 30 -5.38 -3.29 -2.83
CA PHE A 30 -5.43 -2.83 -1.45
C PHE A 30 -5.17 -1.33 -1.42
N PHE A 31 -5.87 -0.63 -0.53
CA PHE A 31 -5.74 0.80 -0.29
C PHE A 31 -5.50 1.04 1.18
N LEU A 32 -4.49 1.86 1.47
CA LEU A 32 -4.14 2.30 2.81
C LEU A 32 -4.65 3.73 3.00
N LEU A 33 -5.59 3.92 3.92
CA LEU A 33 -6.16 5.23 4.24
C LEU A 33 -5.63 5.73 5.58
N ASP A 34 -5.31 7.03 5.66
CA ASP A 34 -4.97 7.70 6.92
C ASP A 34 -6.22 7.99 7.78
N ALA A 35 -6.02 8.57 8.96
CA ALA A 35 -7.09 8.90 9.89
C ALA A 35 -8.09 9.96 9.37
N SER A 36 -7.78 10.64 8.25
CA SER A 36 -8.68 11.58 7.56
C SER A 36 -9.37 10.94 6.35
N ASP A 37 -9.38 9.61 6.28
CA ASP A 37 -9.92 8.80 5.18
C ASP A 37 -9.31 9.13 3.81
N GLN A 38 -8.07 9.64 3.79
CA GLN A 38 -7.38 9.94 2.55
C GLN A 38 -6.44 8.80 2.16
N ILE A 39 -6.38 8.49 0.86
CA ILE A 39 -5.51 7.43 0.34
C ILE A 39 -4.04 7.86 0.49
N VAL A 40 -3.29 7.09 1.28
CA VAL A 40 -1.84 7.25 1.45
C VAL A 40 -1.09 6.49 0.36
N ARG A 41 -1.51 5.25 0.09
CA ARG A 41 -1.00 4.42 -1.00
C ARG A 41 -2.02 3.36 -1.41
N TRP A 42 -1.84 2.81 -2.60
CA TRP A 42 -2.59 1.64 -3.06
C TRP A 42 -1.70 0.70 -3.87
N GLY A 43 -2.16 -0.54 -4.07
CA GLY A 43 -1.49 -1.49 -4.94
C GLY A 43 -1.75 -2.94 -4.53
N HIS A 44 -0.81 -3.82 -4.83
CA HIS A 44 -0.98 -5.25 -4.63
C HIS A 44 0.28 -5.91 -4.07
N THR A 45 0.08 -7.05 -3.41
CA THR A 45 1.13 -7.85 -2.81
C THR A 45 1.04 -9.27 -3.32
N GLY A 46 2.18 -9.94 -3.49
CA GLY A 46 2.24 -11.36 -3.78
C GLY A 46 3.24 -12.04 -2.85
N GLU A 47 2.88 -13.22 -2.37
CA GLU A 47 3.77 -14.08 -1.58
C GLU A 47 3.59 -15.51 -2.06
N GLU A 48 4.70 -16.18 -2.34
CA GLU A 48 4.79 -17.59 -2.65
C GLU A 48 6.09 -18.15 -2.06
N ASP A 49 6.23 -19.47 -2.01
CA ASP A 49 7.49 -20.07 -1.56
C ASP A 49 8.66 -19.68 -2.48
N GLY A 50 9.63 -18.96 -1.91
CA GLY A 50 10.79 -18.42 -2.61
C GLY A 50 10.55 -17.10 -3.34
N VAL A 51 9.38 -16.48 -3.22
CA VAL A 51 9.06 -15.20 -3.90
C VAL A 51 8.27 -14.26 -2.99
N SER A 52 8.69 -13.01 -2.92
CA SER A 52 7.99 -11.96 -2.17
C SER A 52 7.90 -10.68 -3.00
N GLY A 53 6.69 -10.16 -3.21
CA GLY A 53 6.41 -9.06 -4.13
C GLY A 53 5.54 -7.98 -3.52
N ARG A 54 5.89 -6.71 -3.75
CA ARG A 54 5.12 -5.53 -3.33
C ARG A 54 5.11 -4.50 -4.46
N LEU A 55 3.93 -4.04 -4.85
CA LEU A 55 3.72 -3.02 -5.87
C LEU A 55 2.83 -1.94 -5.27
N TYR A 56 3.37 -0.74 -5.05
CA TYR A 56 2.64 0.35 -4.42
C TYR A 56 2.78 1.65 -5.19
N HIS A 57 1.69 2.40 -5.29
CA HIS A 57 1.66 3.77 -5.76
C HIS A 57 1.26 4.71 -4.61
N TYR A 58 2.02 5.80 -4.46
CA TYR A 58 1.82 6.87 -3.49
C TYR A 58 1.34 8.13 -4.21
N PRO A 59 0.02 8.38 -4.30
CA PRO A 59 -0.54 9.42 -5.16
C PRO A 59 -0.14 10.84 -4.75
N ARG A 60 0.05 11.10 -3.45
CA ARG A 60 0.46 12.44 -2.96
C ARG A 60 1.88 12.81 -3.41
N GLN A 61 2.78 11.83 -3.45
CA GLN A 61 4.18 11.99 -3.82
C GLN A 61 4.43 11.72 -5.30
N ASN A 62 3.41 11.24 -6.04
CA ASN A 62 3.54 10.74 -7.40
C ASN A 62 4.71 9.75 -7.55
N LEU A 63 4.73 8.75 -6.66
CA LEU A 63 5.85 7.81 -6.50
C LEU A 63 5.37 6.36 -6.57
N ASP A 64 6.05 5.56 -7.37
CA ASP A 64 5.89 4.11 -7.42
C ASP A 64 7.01 3.41 -6.65
N VAL A 65 6.64 2.41 -5.85
CA VAL A 65 7.57 1.55 -5.10
C VAL A 65 7.32 0.10 -5.52
N ILE A 66 8.36 -0.54 -6.02
CA ILE A 66 8.36 -1.94 -6.48
C ILE A 66 9.45 -2.69 -5.72
N ILE A 67 9.05 -3.74 -5.01
CA ILE A 67 9.98 -4.60 -4.26
C ILE A 67 9.75 -6.03 -4.71
N LEU A 68 10.82 -6.67 -5.19
CA LEU A 68 10.83 -8.06 -5.64
C LEU A 68 11.95 -8.79 -4.90
N GLY A 69 11.57 -9.86 -4.20
CA GLY A 69 12.47 -10.73 -3.46
C GLY A 69 12.39 -12.16 -3.96
N ASN A 70 13.55 -12.82 -4.02
CA ASN A 70 13.70 -14.25 -4.34
C ASN A 70 13.75 -15.13 -3.08
N GLN A 71 13.18 -14.63 -1.98
CA GLN A 71 13.05 -15.31 -0.70
C GLN A 71 11.65 -15.03 -0.17
N SER A 72 11.02 -16.02 0.45
CA SER A 72 9.68 -15.87 1.01
C SER A 72 9.66 -14.76 2.08
N TRP A 73 8.57 -13.99 2.14
CA TRP A 73 8.27 -13.06 3.22
C TRP A 73 9.28 -11.92 3.45
N CYS A 74 10.24 -11.70 2.53
CA CYS A 74 11.31 -10.72 2.74
C CYS A 74 10.91 -9.28 2.40
N ALA A 75 9.92 -9.07 1.53
CA ALA A 75 9.57 -7.72 1.07
C ALA A 75 8.67 -6.96 2.05
N GLY A 76 7.99 -7.66 2.98
CA GLY A 76 6.98 -7.07 3.86
C GLY A 76 7.52 -6.02 4.83
N SER A 77 8.56 -6.36 5.60
CA SER A 77 9.17 -5.43 6.57
C SER A 77 9.84 -4.25 5.87
N LEU A 78 10.62 -4.51 4.82
CA LEU A 78 11.28 -3.48 4.02
C LEU A 78 10.27 -2.49 3.42
N ALA A 79 9.11 -2.98 2.96
CA ALA A 79 8.08 -2.11 2.44
C ALA A 79 7.53 -1.11 3.47
N TRP A 80 7.46 -1.52 4.74
CA TRP A 80 7.06 -0.63 5.83
C TRP A 80 8.14 0.38 6.19
N GLU A 81 9.42 0.00 6.15
CA GLU A 81 10.52 0.93 6.36
C GLU A 81 10.55 2.01 5.26
N ILE A 82 10.38 1.61 4.00
CA ILE A 82 10.27 2.55 2.87
C ILE A 82 9.05 3.45 3.02
N HIS A 83 7.91 2.89 3.44
CA HIS A 83 6.70 3.65 3.72
C HIS A 83 6.93 4.75 4.76
N ASP A 84 7.59 4.42 5.87
CA ASP A 84 7.86 5.36 6.95
C ASP A 84 8.74 6.52 6.46
N LEU A 85 9.74 6.25 5.62
CA LEU A 85 10.57 7.29 5.00
C LEU A 85 9.77 8.23 4.08
N ILE A 86 8.87 7.67 3.27
CA ILE A 86 8.03 8.45 2.34
C ILE A 86 7.07 9.35 3.13
N VAL A 87 6.39 8.82 4.14
CA VAL A 87 5.42 9.60 4.93
C VAL A 87 6.13 10.64 5.80
N ALA A 88 7.29 10.33 6.40
CA ALA A 88 8.05 11.28 7.21
C ALA A 88 8.60 12.47 6.39
N SER A 89 9.05 12.23 5.15
CA SER A 89 9.51 13.31 4.27
C SER A 89 8.39 14.29 3.87
N SER A 90 7.14 13.82 3.87
CA SER A 90 5.96 14.61 3.52
C SER A 90 5.52 15.60 4.62
N LEU A 91 6.04 15.46 5.84
CA LEU A 91 5.76 16.37 6.95
C LEU A 91 6.67 17.62 6.95
N HIS A 92 7.70 17.64 6.09
CA HIS A 92 8.72 18.69 6.05
C HIS A 92 8.66 19.55 4.77
N SER A 93 7.61 19.39 3.97
CA SER A 93 7.31 20.13 2.73
C SER A 93 6.09 21.01 2.91
#